data_AF-R7WB06-F1
#
_entry.id   AF-R7WB06-F1
#
_cell.length_a   1.000
_cell.length_b   1.000
_cell.length_c   1.000
_cell.angle_alpha   90.00
_cell.angle_beta   90.00
_cell.angle_gamma   90.00
#
_symmetry.space_group_name_H-M   'P 1'
#
loop_
_entity.id
_entity.type
_entity.pdbx_description
1 polymer ?
#
loop_
_entity_poly.entity_id
_entity_poly.type
_entity_poly.pdbx_seq_one_letter_code
_entity_poly.pdbx_strand_id
1 'polypeptide(L)'
;MEWSYSYSSWLVEISDSGNASIQFYVLVDTLDMYMEEDLDITLNGGSSWFYQGFIDAFSNHIRSSVENAITNKIVESASKLDHFLGGLPKEINVDRVAAMNVTFVNDPRFISSSVEFDIDGLFIPSDKTAPQSDINFGDTKLAPALGSSSNMLWISLDEDVFNSVSALYFKAGLLQHLVDKVPDQFLLNTASWRFLIPRLYRKYPNKDMLLNISAISPPSVRINVGRIDTTVDLDVIVIVLGSDDIVPVACISLSVAVSGRASVSGNNLVGEVELNYFSFDLKWSDIGKLHTGIVQSVMRIVLKNLFVPYVNSYLGQGFPLPIIKGFVIRDAYILTSYSSIIVSSDVSFIEPMNRSGIKHVLGSVSEDPAVTMLFH
;
A
#
# COMPACT_ATOMS: atom_id res chain seq x y z
N MET A 1 -24.31 -19.96 -35.02
CA MET A 1 -23.71 -21.22 -35.53
C MET A 1 -24.38 -21.54 -36.86
N GLU A 2 -23.77 -22.34 -37.72
CA GLU A 2 -24.37 -22.77 -38.99
C GLU A 2 -24.67 -24.28 -38.90
N TRP A 3 -25.75 -24.72 -39.52
CA TRP A 3 -26.07 -26.15 -39.67
C TRP A 3 -26.14 -26.49 -41.15
N SER A 4 -25.74 -27.72 -41.49
CA SER A 4 -25.91 -28.26 -42.82
C SER A 4 -26.20 -29.75 -42.75
N TYR A 5 -26.98 -30.23 -43.70
CA TYR A 5 -27.26 -31.63 -43.92
C TYR A 5 -26.96 -31.96 -45.37
N SER A 6 -26.27 -33.08 -45.61
CA SER A 6 -26.05 -33.60 -46.95
C SER A 6 -26.24 -35.11 -46.93
N TYR A 7 -27.04 -35.60 -47.87
CA TYR A 7 -27.23 -37.02 -48.13
C TYR A 7 -27.03 -37.28 -49.60
N SER A 8 -26.07 -38.13 -49.93
CA SER A 8 -25.82 -38.59 -51.28
C SER A 8 -25.98 -40.11 -51.36
N SER A 9 -26.74 -40.53 -52.37
CA SER A 9 -26.92 -41.93 -52.74
C SER A 9 -26.79 -42.06 -54.25
N TRP A 10 -26.74 -43.29 -54.75
CA TRP A 10 -26.65 -43.56 -56.20
C TRP A 10 -27.88 -43.09 -57.00
N LEU A 11 -28.96 -42.67 -56.35
CA LEU A 11 -30.19 -42.17 -57.00
C LEU A 11 -30.53 -40.71 -56.69
N VAL A 12 -30.14 -40.18 -55.53
CA VAL A 12 -30.56 -38.85 -55.06
C VAL A 12 -29.46 -38.20 -54.23
N GLU A 13 -29.30 -36.89 -54.44
CA GLU A 13 -28.50 -35.99 -53.63
C GLU A 13 -29.40 -34.90 -53.03
N ILE A 14 -29.38 -34.76 -51.70
CA ILE A 14 -30.12 -33.76 -50.94
C ILE A 14 -29.12 -32.99 -50.10
N SER A 15 -29.17 -31.66 -50.18
CA SER A 15 -28.40 -30.77 -49.32
C SER A 15 -29.30 -29.68 -48.75
N ASP A 16 -29.16 -29.39 -47.46
CA ASP A 16 -29.86 -28.30 -46.79
C ASP A 16 -28.92 -27.58 -45.82
N SER A 17 -29.19 -26.32 -45.51
CA SER A 17 -28.34 -25.53 -44.61
C SER A 17 -29.07 -24.32 -44.04
N GLY A 18 -28.55 -23.82 -42.93
CA GLY A 18 -29.06 -22.59 -42.32
C GLY A 18 -28.30 -22.22 -41.05
N ASN A 19 -28.95 -21.43 -40.20
CA ASN A 19 -28.35 -20.91 -38.97
C ASN A 19 -28.95 -21.57 -37.73
N ALA A 20 -28.13 -21.76 -36.72
CA ALA A 20 -28.51 -22.30 -35.42
C ALA A 20 -28.14 -21.31 -34.31
N SER A 21 -29.06 -21.14 -33.36
CA SER A 21 -28.86 -20.41 -32.11
C SER A 21 -29.14 -21.33 -30.93
N ILE A 22 -28.32 -21.21 -29.88
CA ILE A 22 -28.48 -21.93 -28.63
C ILE A 22 -28.66 -20.89 -27.53
N GLN A 23 -29.73 -21.02 -26.75
CA GLN A 23 -29.99 -20.22 -25.56
C GLN A 23 -30.03 -21.16 -24.35
N PHE A 24 -29.41 -20.73 -23.26
CA PHE A 24 -29.35 -21.51 -22.02
C PHE A 24 -29.22 -20.59 -20.82
N TYR A 25 -29.66 -21.07 -19.67
CA TYR A 25 -29.51 -20.43 -18.38
C TYR A 25 -28.62 -21.28 -17.49
N VAL A 26 -27.70 -20.64 -16.79
CA VAL A 26 -26.75 -21.32 -15.90
C VAL A 26 -27.03 -20.88 -14.48
N LEU A 27 -27.23 -21.85 -13.60
CA LEU A 27 -27.23 -21.65 -12.16
C LEU A 27 -25.90 -22.15 -11.61
N VAL A 28 -25.25 -21.30 -10.84
CA VAL A 28 -24.01 -21.63 -10.14
C VAL A 28 -24.36 -21.78 -8.66
N ASP A 29 -24.29 -23.00 -8.14
CA ASP A 29 -24.25 -23.25 -6.70
C ASP A 29 -22.80 -23.56 -6.31
N THR A 30 -22.49 -23.36 -5.03
CA THR A 30 -21.19 -23.32 -4.33
C THR A 30 -20.04 -24.18 -4.85
N LEU A 31 -20.27 -25.29 -5.55
CA LEU A 31 -19.23 -26.00 -6.32
C LEU A 31 -19.72 -26.70 -7.59
N ASP A 32 -21.03 -26.64 -7.87
CA ASP A 32 -21.65 -27.34 -8.99
C ASP A 32 -22.39 -26.34 -9.87
N MET A 33 -22.09 -26.39 -11.15
CA MET A 33 -22.79 -25.65 -12.16
C MET A 33 -23.84 -26.56 -12.79
N TYR A 34 -25.11 -26.22 -12.61
CA TYR A 34 -26.21 -26.91 -13.26
C TYR A 34 -26.79 -25.98 -14.32
N MET A 35 -26.90 -26.46 -15.57
CA MET A 35 -27.74 -25.76 -16.53
C MET A 35 -29.20 -25.96 -16.12
N GLU A 36 -29.94 -24.86 -16.08
CA GLU A 36 -31.39 -24.90 -15.89
C GLU A 36 -32.01 -25.74 -17.03
N GLU A 37 -33.17 -26.37 -16.78
CA GLU A 37 -33.72 -27.42 -17.67
C GLU A 37 -33.94 -26.97 -19.12
N ASP A 38 -33.95 -25.68 -19.40
CA ASP A 38 -34.23 -25.08 -20.70
C ASP A 38 -32.95 -24.75 -21.50
N LEU A 39 -32.39 -25.77 -22.16
CA LEU A 39 -31.51 -25.59 -23.31
C LEU A 39 -32.39 -25.48 -24.56
N ASP A 40 -32.61 -24.27 -25.08
CA ASP A 40 -33.38 -24.04 -26.30
C ASP A 40 -32.43 -23.95 -27.50
N ILE A 41 -32.63 -24.85 -28.47
CA ILE A 41 -31.85 -24.90 -29.71
C ILE A 41 -32.80 -24.62 -30.86
N THR A 42 -32.64 -23.47 -31.50
CA THR A 42 -33.49 -23.07 -32.63
C THR A 42 -32.74 -23.19 -33.94
N LEU A 43 -33.27 -23.97 -34.87
CA LEU A 43 -32.78 -24.04 -36.25
C LEU A 43 -33.61 -23.13 -37.17
N ASN A 44 -32.92 -22.30 -37.95
CA ASN A 44 -33.51 -21.40 -38.92
C ASN A 44 -32.99 -21.71 -40.33
N GLY A 45 -33.85 -21.52 -41.35
CA GLY A 45 -33.53 -21.76 -42.76
C GLY A 45 -33.94 -23.15 -43.27
N GLY A 46 -34.06 -23.31 -44.59
CA GLY A 46 -34.32 -24.62 -45.20
C GLY A 46 -35.57 -25.34 -44.69
N SER A 47 -35.44 -26.66 -44.51
CA SER A 47 -36.44 -27.54 -43.87
C SER A 47 -36.15 -27.72 -42.37
N SER A 48 -35.75 -26.66 -41.66
CA SER A 48 -35.33 -26.73 -40.25
C SER A 48 -36.30 -27.46 -39.32
N TRP A 49 -37.62 -27.37 -39.57
CA TRP A 49 -38.65 -28.08 -38.81
C TRP A 49 -38.46 -29.61 -38.77
N PHE A 50 -37.88 -30.19 -39.83
CA PHE A 50 -37.64 -31.62 -39.94
C PHE A 50 -36.39 -32.05 -39.16
N TYR A 51 -35.33 -31.23 -39.21
CA TYR A 51 -34.08 -31.48 -38.49
C TYR A 51 -34.16 -31.13 -37.00
N GLN A 52 -35.10 -30.26 -36.61
CA GLN A 52 -35.34 -29.89 -35.22
C GLN A 52 -35.56 -31.11 -34.33
N GLY A 53 -36.43 -32.04 -34.72
CA GLY A 53 -36.69 -33.26 -33.93
C GLY A 53 -35.49 -34.22 -33.82
N PHE A 54 -34.55 -34.15 -34.77
CA PHE A 54 -33.29 -34.89 -34.66
C PHE A 54 -32.37 -34.22 -33.64
N ILE A 55 -32.21 -32.89 -33.70
CA ILE A 55 -31.41 -32.12 -32.75
C ILE A 55 -31.96 -32.23 -31.32
N ASP A 56 -33.29 -32.24 -31.16
CA ASP A 56 -33.93 -32.46 -29.86
C ASP A 56 -33.52 -33.80 -29.23
N ALA A 57 -33.30 -34.85 -30.04
CA ALA A 57 -32.80 -36.14 -29.56
C ALA A 57 -31.33 -36.10 -29.09
N PHE A 58 -30.53 -35.15 -29.61
CA PHE A 58 -29.15 -34.89 -29.15
C PHE A 58 -29.05 -33.83 -28.05
N SER A 59 -30.17 -33.23 -27.64
CA SER A 59 -30.22 -32.17 -26.61
C SER A 59 -29.38 -32.52 -25.38
N ASN A 60 -29.50 -33.75 -24.86
CA ASN A 60 -28.72 -34.21 -23.69
C ASN A 60 -27.20 -34.23 -23.95
N HIS A 61 -26.78 -34.61 -25.16
CA HIS A 61 -25.36 -34.66 -25.52
C HIS A 61 -24.79 -33.25 -25.73
N ILE A 62 -25.57 -32.36 -26.34
CA ILE A 62 -25.22 -30.95 -26.51
C ILE A 62 -25.14 -30.27 -25.14
N ARG A 63 -26.12 -30.50 -24.26
CA ARG A 63 -26.13 -30.02 -22.87
C ARG A 63 -24.87 -30.44 -22.13
N SER A 64 -24.58 -31.74 -22.10
CA SER A 64 -23.39 -32.27 -21.42
C SER A 64 -22.09 -31.71 -22.01
N SER A 65 -22.02 -31.50 -23.33
CA SER A 65 -20.86 -30.89 -23.97
C SER A 65 -20.65 -29.43 -23.57
N VAL A 66 -21.75 -28.65 -23.47
CA VAL A 66 -21.72 -27.25 -23.01
C VAL A 66 -21.34 -27.17 -21.54
N GLU A 67 -21.96 -27.97 -20.67
CA GLU A 67 -21.63 -28.07 -19.24
C GLU A 67 -20.14 -28.37 -19.05
N ASN A 68 -19.63 -29.41 -19.72
CA ASN A 68 -18.21 -29.77 -19.64
C ASN A 68 -17.29 -28.64 -20.15
N ALA A 69 -17.65 -27.97 -21.24
CA ALA A 69 -16.86 -26.86 -21.77
C ALA A 69 -16.77 -25.68 -20.79
N ILE A 70 -17.89 -25.32 -20.15
CA ILE A 70 -17.94 -24.23 -19.17
C ILE A 70 -17.19 -24.64 -17.89
N THR A 71 -17.45 -25.84 -17.35
CA THR A 71 -16.74 -26.36 -16.17
C THR A 71 -15.23 -26.37 -16.37
N ASN A 72 -14.77 -26.83 -17.54
CA ASN A 72 -13.35 -26.78 -17.89
C ASN A 72 -12.80 -25.35 -17.91
N LYS A 73 -13.57 -24.38 -18.41
CA LYS A 73 -13.18 -22.96 -18.40
C LYS A 73 -13.16 -22.34 -17.00
N ILE A 74 -14.07 -22.75 -16.12
CA ILE A 74 -14.06 -22.34 -14.70
C ILE A 74 -12.81 -22.88 -14.01
N VAL A 75 -12.51 -24.18 -14.15
CA VAL A 75 -11.31 -24.81 -13.57
C VAL A 75 -10.02 -24.17 -14.11
N GLU A 76 -9.97 -23.90 -15.42
CA GLU A 76 -8.84 -23.18 -16.04
C GLU A 76 -8.68 -21.77 -15.44
N SER A 77 -9.79 -21.06 -15.24
CA SER A 77 -9.78 -19.70 -14.69
C SER A 77 -9.41 -19.68 -13.20
N ALA A 78 -9.90 -20.64 -12.42
CA ALA A 78 -9.52 -20.83 -11.02
C ALA A 78 -8.02 -21.13 -10.89
N SER A 79 -7.47 -21.96 -11.78
CA SER A 79 -6.03 -22.25 -11.82
C SER A 79 -5.20 -21.00 -12.17
N LYS A 80 -5.70 -20.13 -13.06
CA LYS A 80 -5.06 -18.85 -13.37
C LYS A 80 -5.10 -17.89 -12.18
N LEU A 81 -6.21 -17.85 -11.45
CA LEU A 81 -6.34 -17.04 -10.24
C LEU A 81 -5.38 -17.53 -9.15
N ASP A 82 -5.30 -18.85 -8.92
CA ASP A 82 -4.36 -19.46 -7.97
C ASP A 82 -2.90 -19.09 -8.31
N HIS A 83 -2.51 -19.23 -9.58
CA HIS A 83 -1.18 -18.83 -10.03
C HIS A 83 -0.92 -17.33 -9.82
N PHE A 84 -1.92 -16.48 -10.08
CA PHE A 84 -1.81 -15.04 -9.85
C PHE A 84 -1.63 -14.70 -8.37
N LEU A 85 -2.43 -15.29 -7.48
CA LEU A 85 -2.34 -15.09 -6.03
C LEU A 85 -1.01 -15.61 -5.48
N GLY A 86 -0.53 -16.76 -5.97
CA GLY A 86 0.79 -17.30 -5.62
C GLY A 86 1.97 -16.46 -6.13
N GLY A 87 1.74 -15.61 -7.14
CA GLY A 87 2.72 -14.69 -7.70
C GLY A 87 2.76 -13.31 -7.04
N LEU A 88 1.90 -13.05 -6.04
CA LEU A 88 1.91 -11.78 -5.30
C LEU A 88 3.25 -11.59 -4.56
N PRO A 89 3.75 -10.35 -4.49
CA PRO A 89 4.98 -10.07 -3.75
C PRO A 89 4.78 -10.39 -2.27
N LYS A 90 5.81 -10.95 -1.63
CA LYS A 90 5.84 -11.19 -0.18
C LYS A 90 6.38 -10.01 0.62
N GLU A 91 6.99 -9.05 -0.07
CA GLU A 91 7.69 -7.92 0.51
C GLU A 91 7.38 -6.67 -0.33
N ILE A 92 7.11 -5.53 0.32
CA ILE A 92 6.98 -4.22 -0.34
C ILE A 92 8.10 -3.30 0.15
N ASN A 93 9.05 -3.00 -0.73
CA ASN A 93 10.16 -2.10 -0.40
C ASN A 93 9.66 -0.68 -0.18
N VAL A 94 10.06 -0.07 0.93
CA VAL A 94 9.81 1.34 1.23
C VAL A 94 11.04 2.16 0.90
N ASP A 95 12.20 1.73 1.40
CA ASP A 95 13.49 2.34 1.09
C ASP A 95 14.65 1.33 1.21
N ARG A 96 15.87 1.83 1.30
CA ARG A 96 17.09 1.00 1.43
C ARG A 96 17.21 0.29 2.78
N VAL A 97 16.40 0.69 3.77
CA VAL A 97 16.47 0.24 5.15
C VAL A 97 15.30 -0.69 5.45
N ALA A 98 14.11 -0.34 4.98
CA ALA A 98 12.86 -0.96 5.40
C ALA A 98 12.02 -1.51 4.22
N ALA A 99 11.52 -2.72 4.40
CA ALA A 99 10.51 -3.36 3.57
C ALA A 99 9.37 -3.86 4.46
N MET A 100 8.12 -3.78 3.98
CA MET A 100 6.96 -4.35 4.68
C MET A 100 6.81 -5.82 4.30
N ASN A 101 6.71 -6.70 5.29
CA ASN A 101 6.34 -8.10 5.07
C ASN A 101 4.84 -8.19 4.78
N VAL A 102 4.47 -8.61 3.58
CA VAL A 102 3.06 -8.73 3.14
C VAL A 102 2.68 -10.19 2.89
N THR A 103 3.41 -11.13 3.52
CA THR A 103 3.09 -12.57 3.45
C THR A 103 1.76 -12.84 4.16
N PHE A 104 0.90 -13.65 3.55
CA PHE A 104 -0.34 -14.11 4.19
C PHE A 104 -0.04 -14.97 5.41
N VAL A 105 -0.72 -14.69 6.52
CA VAL A 105 -0.53 -15.40 7.80
C VAL A 105 -1.59 -16.48 7.99
N ASN A 106 -2.79 -16.26 7.45
CA ASN A 106 -3.93 -17.17 7.52
C ASN A 106 -4.56 -17.37 6.13
N ASP A 107 -5.37 -18.41 6.01
CA ASP A 107 -6.26 -18.60 4.86
C ASP A 107 -7.26 -17.43 4.75
N PRO A 108 -7.68 -17.06 3.52
CA PRO A 108 -8.65 -16.00 3.32
C PRO A 108 -9.97 -16.31 4.04
N ARG A 109 -10.51 -15.31 4.73
CA ARG A 109 -11.74 -15.43 5.50
C ARG A 109 -12.90 -14.89 4.68
N PHE A 110 -13.88 -15.75 4.41
CA PHE A 110 -15.09 -15.38 3.69
C PHE A 110 -16.20 -15.04 4.69
N ILE A 111 -16.69 -13.81 4.61
CA ILE A 111 -17.82 -13.30 5.38
C ILE A 111 -18.94 -12.99 4.38
N SER A 112 -20.18 -12.89 4.84
CA SER A 112 -21.36 -12.68 3.98
C SER A 112 -21.25 -11.48 3.02
N SER A 113 -20.37 -10.51 3.30
CA SER A 113 -20.22 -9.27 2.51
C SER A 113 -18.77 -8.89 2.22
N SER A 114 -17.79 -9.71 2.59
CA SER A 114 -16.37 -9.39 2.41
C SER A 114 -15.50 -10.64 2.33
N VAL A 115 -14.35 -10.48 1.70
CA VAL A 115 -13.24 -11.44 1.76
C VAL A 115 -12.08 -10.74 2.43
N GLU A 116 -11.59 -11.31 3.52
CA GLU A 116 -10.51 -10.75 4.33
C GLU A 116 -9.24 -11.56 4.17
N PHE A 117 -8.11 -10.85 4.07
CA PHE A 117 -6.77 -11.44 4.00
C PHE A 117 -5.93 -10.87 5.14
N ASP A 118 -5.37 -11.75 5.97
CA ASP A 118 -4.44 -11.36 7.02
C ASP A 118 -3.02 -11.44 6.49
N ILE A 119 -2.28 -10.33 6.60
CA ILE A 119 -0.85 -10.26 6.28
C ILE A 119 -0.05 -9.99 7.55
N ASP A 120 1.24 -10.33 7.52
CA ASP A 120 2.18 -10.07 8.63
C ASP A 120 2.26 -8.55 8.94
N GLY A 121 2.44 -7.74 7.91
CA GLY A 121 2.37 -6.27 7.97
C GLY A 121 3.55 -5.59 8.65
N LEU A 122 4.45 -6.32 9.32
CA LEU A 122 5.57 -5.74 10.05
C LEU A 122 6.70 -5.34 9.11
N PHE A 123 7.43 -4.30 9.49
CA PHE A 123 8.59 -3.84 8.74
C PHE A 123 9.84 -4.65 9.10
N ILE A 124 10.52 -5.13 8.06
CA ILE A 124 11.75 -5.91 8.11
C ILE A 124 12.89 -5.15 7.41
N PRO A 125 14.17 -5.46 7.71
CA PRO A 125 15.30 -4.89 6.99
C PRO A 125 15.24 -5.22 5.49
N SER A 126 15.40 -4.22 4.61
CA SER A 126 15.47 -4.41 3.15
C SER A 126 16.72 -5.20 2.71
N ASP A 127 17.82 -5.08 3.47
CA ASP A 127 19.04 -5.83 3.22
C ASP A 127 19.07 -7.11 4.08
N LYS A 128 19.03 -8.27 3.41
CA LYS A 128 19.05 -9.60 4.04
C LYS A 128 20.36 -9.90 4.78
N THR A 129 21.38 -9.05 4.65
CA THR A 129 22.64 -9.16 5.39
C THR A 129 22.64 -8.41 6.73
N ALA A 130 21.64 -7.57 6.99
CA ALA A 130 21.46 -6.93 8.28
C ALA A 130 21.06 -7.97 9.34
N PRO A 131 21.61 -7.91 10.57
CA PRO A 131 21.25 -8.87 11.62
C PRO A 131 19.75 -8.79 11.92
N GLN A 132 19.02 -9.85 11.52
CA GLN A 132 17.64 -10.09 11.90
C GLN A 132 17.59 -10.12 13.44
N SER A 133 16.90 -9.15 14.02
CA SER A 133 16.50 -9.25 15.42
C SER A 133 15.13 -9.87 15.44
N ASP A 134 14.95 -10.91 16.23
CA ASP A 134 13.65 -11.40 16.66
C ASP A 134 12.96 -10.28 17.46
N ILE A 135 12.31 -9.34 16.75
CA ILE A 135 11.46 -8.35 17.38
C ILE A 135 10.11 -9.05 17.61
N ASN A 136 9.93 -9.59 18.81
CA ASN A 136 8.66 -10.16 19.24
C ASN A 136 7.66 -9.01 19.48
N PHE A 137 6.89 -8.67 18.46
CA PHE A 137 5.59 -8.03 18.66
C PHE A 137 4.67 -9.10 19.25
N GLY A 138 4.02 -8.81 20.38
CA GLY A 138 3.13 -9.77 21.04
C GLY A 138 1.94 -10.13 20.13
N ASP A 139 1.14 -11.13 20.52
CA ASP A 139 -0.07 -11.49 19.76
C ASP A 139 -0.99 -10.27 19.58
N THR A 140 -0.89 -9.63 18.42
CA THR A 140 -1.65 -8.44 18.07
C THR A 140 -3.10 -8.85 17.85
N LYS A 141 -3.99 -8.38 18.72
CA LYS A 141 -5.44 -8.57 18.53
C LYS A 141 -5.91 -7.61 17.44
N LEU A 142 -6.01 -8.13 16.21
CA LEU A 142 -6.65 -7.44 15.10
C LEU A 142 -8.02 -6.93 15.53
N ALA A 143 -8.18 -5.61 15.57
CA ALA A 143 -9.48 -5.00 15.77
C ALA A 143 -10.37 -5.33 14.57
N PRO A 144 -11.65 -5.73 14.77
CA PRO A 144 -12.56 -5.96 13.66
C PRO A 144 -12.69 -4.69 12.82
N ALA A 145 -12.66 -4.85 11.50
CA ALA A 145 -12.79 -3.74 10.57
C ALA A 145 -14.13 -3.01 10.79
N LEU A 146 -14.07 -1.80 11.35
CA LEU A 146 -15.21 -0.89 11.43
C LEU A 146 -15.33 -0.14 10.10
N GLY A 147 -15.67 -0.88 9.04
CA GLY A 147 -15.93 -0.32 7.70
C GLY A 147 -17.43 -0.15 7.45
N SER A 148 -17.81 0.95 6.81
CA SER A 148 -19.15 1.09 6.21
C SER A 148 -19.22 0.25 4.95
N SER A 149 -20.22 -0.63 4.83
CA SER A 149 -20.42 -1.63 3.75
C SER A 149 -20.48 -1.10 2.31
N SER A 150 -20.20 0.18 2.07
CA SER A 150 -20.29 0.84 0.77
C SER A 150 -18.99 0.86 -0.03
N ASN A 151 -17.83 0.67 0.61
CA ASN A 151 -16.52 0.85 -0.03
C ASN A 151 -15.91 -0.49 -0.46
N MET A 152 -15.14 -0.48 -1.56
CA MET A 152 -14.59 -1.70 -2.16
C MET A 152 -13.39 -2.31 -1.42
N LEU A 153 -12.58 -1.50 -0.73
CA LEU A 153 -11.34 -1.93 -0.08
C LEU A 153 -11.17 -1.31 1.30
N TRP A 154 -10.92 -2.16 2.30
CA TRP A 154 -10.50 -1.78 3.64
C TRP A 154 -9.12 -2.35 3.96
N ILE A 155 -8.23 -1.51 4.48
CA ILE A 155 -6.93 -1.92 4.99
C ILE A 155 -6.84 -1.48 6.46
N SER A 156 -6.74 -2.43 7.37
CA SER A 156 -6.49 -2.15 8.79
C SER A 156 -5.00 -2.33 9.08
N LEU A 157 -4.39 -1.34 9.73
CA LEU A 157 -2.99 -1.32 10.12
C LEU A 157 -2.90 -1.14 11.63
N ASP A 158 -2.30 -2.11 12.31
CA ASP A 158 -2.12 -2.06 13.75
C ASP A 158 -1.01 -1.07 14.17
N GLU A 159 -1.04 -0.60 15.42
CA GLU A 159 0.03 0.21 16.00
C GLU A 159 1.41 -0.47 15.91
N ASP A 160 1.46 -1.80 15.96
CA ASP A 160 2.68 -2.60 15.80
C ASP A 160 3.34 -2.43 14.42
N VAL A 161 2.56 -2.15 13.37
CA VAL A 161 3.10 -1.81 12.04
C VAL A 161 3.96 -0.55 12.13
N PHE A 162 3.49 0.48 12.83
CA PHE A 162 4.21 1.74 13.00
C PHE A 162 5.37 1.63 14.00
N ASN A 163 5.19 0.83 15.05
CA ASN A 163 6.25 0.58 16.04
C ASN A 163 7.39 -0.28 15.47
N SER A 164 7.10 -1.19 14.52
CA SER A 164 8.13 -1.99 13.85
C SER A 164 9.05 -1.16 12.97
N VAL A 165 8.49 -0.23 12.19
CA VAL A 165 9.30 0.66 11.36
C VAL A 165 10.09 1.66 12.19
N SER A 166 9.52 2.20 13.27
CA SER A 166 10.24 3.12 14.16
C SER A 166 11.43 2.44 14.85
N ALA A 167 11.25 1.19 15.30
CA ALA A 167 12.32 0.37 15.86
C ALA A 167 13.43 0.09 14.84
N LEU A 168 13.06 -0.20 13.59
CA LEU A 168 14.01 -0.47 12.52
C LEU A 168 14.89 0.75 12.19
N TYR A 169 14.29 1.94 12.00
CA TYR A 169 15.05 3.18 11.75
C TYR A 169 15.90 3.61 12.96
N PHE A 170 15.42 3.37 14.18
CA PHE A 170 16.20 3.60 15.40
C PHE A 170 17.44 2.70 15.43
N LYS A 171 17.27 1.38 15.20
CA LYS A 171 18.37 0.41 15.17
C LYS A 171 19.38 0.70 14.05
N ALA A 172 18.93 1.24 12.92
CA ALA A 172 19.78 1.69 11.82
C ALA A 172 20.57 2.98 12.14
N GLY A 173 20.32 3.62 13.28
CA GLY A 173 21.00 4.86 13.67
C GLY A 173 20.59 6.07 12.82
N LEU A 174 19.40 6.04 12.20
CA LEU A 174 18.92 7.08 11.29
C LEU A 174 18.07 8.14 12.00
N LEU A 175 17.67 7.90 13.25
CA LEU A 175 16.95 8.86 14.09
C LEU A 175 17.90 9.83 14.80
N GLN A 176 18.84 10.41 14.05
CA GLN A 176 19.77 11.44 14.52
C GLN A 176 19.98 12.50 13.45
N HIS A 177 20.17 13.75 13.87
CA HIS A 177 20.35 14.87 12.96
C HIS A 177 21.30 15.91 13.57
N LEU A 178 22.32 16.27 12.79
CA LEU A 178 23.27 17.33 13.14
C LEU A 178 22.81 18.64 12.50
N VAL A 179 22.51 19.63 13.32
CA VAL A 179 22.00 20.93 12.93
C VAL A 179 23.09 21.98 13.08
N ASP A 180 23.41 22.67 11.99
CA ASP A 180 24.32 23.81 11.94
C ASP A 180 23.60 25.16 11.77
N LYS A 181 22.30 25.14 11.42
CA LYS A 181 21.48 26.33 11.28
C LYS A 181 20.05 26.11 11.77
N VAL A 182 19.50 27.10 12.48
CA VAL A 182 18.06 27.18 12.81
C VAL A 182 17.42 28.26 11.91
N PRO A 183 16.35 27.95 11.14
CA PRO A 183 15.67 28.92 10.29
C PRO A 183 15.26 30.18 11.06
N ASP A 184 15.55 31.35 10.48
CA ASP A 184 15.23 32.69 11.01
C ASP A 184 15.75 32.98 12.43
N GLN A 185 16.80 32.27 12.86
CA GLN A 185 17.31 32.34 14.22
C GLN A 185 18.84 32.32 14.26
N PHE A 186 19.44 33.24 15.02
CA PHE A 186 20.89 33.29 15.23
C PHE A 186 21.30 32.51 16.50
N LEU A 187 20.70 31.35 16.75
CA LEU A 187 20.92 30.57 17.97
C LEU A 187 22.24 29.80 17.97
N LEU A 188 22.81 29.50 16.81
CA LEU A 188 23.97 28.61 16.68
C LEU A 188 25.31 29.34 16.58
N ASN A 189 25.44 30.44 17.33
CA ASN A 189 26.70 31.10 17.57
C ASN A 189 26.78 31.58 19.02
N THR A 190 27.91 31.35 19.67
CA THR A 190 28.15 31.69 21.09
C THR A 190 27.97 33.19 21.39
N ALA A 191 28.16 34.09 20.42
CA ALA A 191 27.96 35.53 20.60
C ALA A 191 26.51 35.88 20.96
N SER A 192 25.54 35.17 20.40
CA SER A 192 24.11 35.36 20.67
C SER A 192 23.72 35.06 22.11
N TRP A 193 24.55 34.28 22.81
CA TRP A 193 24.32 33.86 24.20
C TRP A 193 25.10 34.66 25.22
N ARG A 194 25.85 35.69 24.80
CA ARG A 194 26.74 36.48 25.68
C ARG A 194 26.07 36.98 26.96
N PHE A 195 24.80 37.36 26.89
CA PHE A 195 24.04 37.89 28.04
C PHE A 195 23.24 36.81 28.76
N LEU A 196 22.79 35.77 28.05
CA LEU A 196 21.93 34.71 28.57
C LEU A 196 22.72 33.58 29.25
N ILE A 197 23.87 33.22 28.68
CA ILE A 197 24.80 32.21 29.20
C ILE A 197 26.23 32.79 29.15
N PRO A 198 26.59 33.74 30.04
CA PRO A 198 27.87 34.44 29.97
C PRO A 198 29.10 33.52 30.05
N ARG A 199 28.99 32.38 30.73
CA ARG A 199 30.08 31.39 30.83
C ARG A 199 30.40 30.74 29.48
N LEU A 200 29.38 30.48 28.64
CA LEU A 200 29.57 29.93 27.29
C LEU A 200 30.43 30.88 26.45
N TYR A 201 30.05 32.17 26.40
CA TYR A 201 30.77 33.17 25.63
C TYR A 201 32.19 33.45 26.13
N ARG A 202 32.40 33.46 27.45
CA ARG A 202 33.75 33.66 28.03
C ARG A 202 34.72 32.55 27.68
N LYS A 203 34.26 31.30 27.66
CA LYS A 203 35.10 30.14 27.34
C LYS A 203 35.29 29.99 25.83
N TYR A 204 34.27 30.32 25.04
CA TYR A 204 34.27 30.18 23.59
C TYR A 204 33.72 31.45 22.92
N PRO A 205 34.51 32.53 22.77
CA PRO A 205 34.02 33.78 22.21
C PRO A 205 33.86 33.70 20.68
N ASN A 206 32.68 34.09 20.19
CA ASN A 206 32.33 34.20 18.76
C ASN A 206 32.55 32.90 17.95
N LYS A 207 32.45 31.74 18.61
CA LYS A 207 32.50 30.42 17.99
C LYS A 207 31.12 29.96 17.52
N ASP A 208 31.10 29.20 16.42
CA ASP A 208 29.91 28.55 15.89
C ASP A 208 29.53 27.33 16.72
N MET A 209 28.27 26.94 16.62
CA MET A 209 27.68 25.86 17.41
C MET A 209 26.94 24.88 16.51
N LEU A 210 26.92 23.61 16.91
CA LEU A 210 26.08 22.58 16.32
C LEU A 210 25.14 22.01 17.39
N LEU A 211 23.98 21.54 16.97
CA LEU A 211 23.12 20.69 17.80
C LEU A 211 23.14 19.29 17.22
N ASN A 212 23.54 18.30 18.00
CA ASN A 212 23.27 16.91 17.67
C ASN A 212 21.96 16.49 18.36
N ILE A 213 20.92 16.25 17.57
CA ILE A 213 19.61 15.82 18.04
C ILE A 213 19.47 14.34 17.71
N SER A 214 19.36 13.48 18.73
CA SER A 214 19.29 12.03 18.54
C SER A 214 18.19 11.41 19.39
N ALA A 215 17.43 10.47 18.83
CA ALA A 215 16.51 9.66 19.61
C ALA A 215 17.29 8.76 20.59
N ILE A 216 16.77 8.59 21.81
CA ILE A 216 17.36 7.68 22.82
C ILE A 216 16.63 6.34 22.89
N SER A 217 15.43 6.27 22.33
CA SER A 217 14.57 5.10 22.24
C SER A 217 13.75 5.16 20.95
N PRO A 218 13.25 4.03 20.43
CA PRO A 218 12.36 4.05 19.27
C PRO A 218 11.05 4.78 19.60
N PRO A 219 10.59 5.72 18.75
CA PRO A 219 9.29 6.35 18.89
C PRO A 219 8.16 5.32 18.99
N SER A 220 7.26 5.47 19.96
CA SER A 220 6.09 4.59 20.10
C SER A 220 4.82 5.33 19.69
N VAL A 221 4.14 4.76 18.71
CA VAL A 221 2.84 5.22 18.21
C VAL A 221 1.74 4.54 19.02
N ARG A 222 0.76 5.33 19.44
CA ARG A 222 -0.47 4.85 20.08
C ARG A 222 -1.68 5.37 19.31
N ILE A 223 -2.56 4.45 18.94
CA ILE A 223 -3.73 4.78 18.14
C ILE A 223 -4.98 4.55 18.98
N ASN A 224 -5.83 5.57 19.05
CA ASN A 224 -7.12 5.54 19.71
C ASN A 224 -8.20 6.13 18.79
N VAL A 225 -9.46 5.98 19.18
CA VAL A 225 -10.58 6.56 18.45
C VAL A 225 -10.39 8.09 18.28
N GLY A 226 -10.26 8.52 17.04
CA GLY A 226 -10.03 9.91 16.64
C GLY A 226 -8.64 10.48 16.93
N ARG A 227 -7.67 9.68 17.41
CA ARG A 227 -6.36 10.19 17.82
C ARG A 227 -5.21 9.25 17.46
N ILE A 228 -4.13 9.84 16.98
CA ILE A 228 -2.83 9.20 16.83
C ILE A 228 -1.88 10.01 17.70
N ASP A 229 -1.32 9.40 18.73
CA ASP A 229 -0.40 10.06 19.65
C ASP A 229 0.96 9.36 19.57
N THR A 230 2.04 10.13 19.71
CA THR A 230 3.41 9.57 19.72
C THR A 230 4.25 10.32 20.73
N THR A 231 5.08 9.58 21.46
CA THR A 231 6.09 10.15 22.35
C THR A 231 7.47 9.81 21.81
N VAL A 232 8.34 10.82 21.74
CA VAL A 232 9.71 10.71 21.26
C VAL A 232 10.64 11.24 22.33
N ASP A 233 11.53 10.38 22.81
CA ASP A 233 12.58 10.80 23.73
C ASP A 233 13.86 11.11 22.94
N LEU A 234 14.39 12.31 23.15
CA LEU A 234 15.54 12.83 22.41
C LEU A 234 16.62 13.31 23.38
N ASP A 235 17.88 13.23 22.94
CA ASP A 235 18.97 14.02 23.49
C ASP A 235 19.34 15.12 22.50
N VAL A 236 19.52 16.32 23.03
CA VAL A 236 20.08 17.46 22.30
C VAL A 236 21.43 17.80 22.93
N ILE A 237 22.50 17.46 22.22
CA ILE A 237 23.87 17.81 22.61
C ILE A 237 24.26 19.11 21.92
N VAL A 238 24.61 20.09 22.73
CA VAL A 238 25.13 21.38 22.26
C VAL A 238 26.63 21.25 22.07
N ILE A 239 27.10 21.51 20.87
CA ILE A 239 28.51 21.36 20.48
C ILE A 239 29.04 22.73 20.05
N VAL A 240 30.25 23.08 20.47
CA VAL A 240 30.95 24.29 20.05
C VAL A 240 32.10 23.90 19.13
N LEU A 241 32.23 24.60 18.02
CA LEU A 241 33.30 24.41 17.05
C LEU A 241 34.51 25.28 17.43
N GLY A 242 35.56 24.61 17.90
CA GLY A 242 36.89 25.19 18.13
C GLY A 242 37.64 25.41 16.82
N SER A 243 38.91 25.82 16.93
CA SER A 243 39.77 25.96 15.73
C SER A 243 40.19 24.60 15.17
N ASP A 244 40.44 23.61 16.04
CA ASP A 244 40.78 22.22 15.69
C ASP A 244 39.99 21.18 16.52
N ASP A 245 39.09 21.64 17.41
CA ASP A 245 38.39 20.79 18.39
C ASP A 245 36.87 20.88 18.24
N ILE A 246 36.17 19.75 18.39
CA ILE A 246 34.71 19.69 18.50
C ILE A 246 34.37 19.41 19.96
N VAL A 247 33.82 20.40 20.67
CA VAL A 247 33.64 20.33 22.12
C VAL A 247 32.16 20.30 22.48
N PRO A 248 31.61 19.17 22.99
CA PRO A 248 30.27 19.14 23.53
C PRO A 248 30.24 19.89 24.88
N VAL A 249 29.27 20.78 25.07
CA VAL A 249 29.24 21.71 26.22
C VAL A 249 28.02 21.58 27.12
N ALA A 250 26.94 20.97 26.62
CA ALA A 250 25.76 20.62 27.41
C ALA A 250 24.97 19.50 26.73
N CYS A 251 24.20 18.74 27.52
CA CYS A 251 23.25 17.76 27.02
C CYS A 251 21.89 17.95 27.71
N ILE A 252 20.85 18.10 26.89
CA ILE A 252 19.47 18.27 27.32
C ILE A 252 18.68 17.06 26.86
N SER A 253 18.08 16.35 27.81
CA SER A 253 17.11 15.29 27.52
C SER A 253 15.75 15.94 27.27
N LEU A 254 15.05 15.51 26.24
CA LEU A 254 13.69 15.93 25.91
C LEU A 254 12.78 14.71 25.89
N SER A 255 11.55 14.87 26.37
CA SER A 255 10.44 13.97 26.04
C SER A 255 9.38 14.78 25.31
N VAL A 256 9.16 14.45 24.04
CA VAL A 256 8.36 15.23 23.11
C VAL A 256 7.09 14.45 22.78
N ALA A 257 5.93 15.03 23.13
CA ALA A 257 4.63 14.50 22.75
C ALA A 257 4.13 15.20 21.49
N VAL A 258 3.78 14.40 20.48
CA VAL A 258 3.21 14.87 19.21
C VAL A 258 1.87 14.18 18.93
N SER A 259 0.97 14.89 18.27
CA SER A 259 -0.24 14.32 17.68
C SER A 259 0.01 14.07 16.20
N GLY A 260 -0.49 12.94 15.70
CA GLY A 260 -0.40 12.56 14.29
C GLY A 260 -1.72 12.75 13.56
N ARG A 261 -1.62 13.02 12.26
CA ARG A 261 -2.69 12.85 11.28
C ARG A 261 -2.18 11.93 10.18
N ALA A 262 -3.04 11.01 9.75
CA ALA A 262 -2.78 10.17 8.60
C ALA A 262 -3.68 10.59 7.44
N SER A 263 -3.22 10.39 6.21
CA SER A 263 -4.04 10.52 5.01
C SER A 263 -3.53 9.57 3.92
N VAL A 264 -4.28 9.44 2.83
CA VAL A 264 -3.87 8.64 1.67
C VAL A 264 -3.51 9.58 0.53
N SER A 265 -2.34 9.37 -0.06
CA SER A 265 -1.86 10.11 -1.23
C SER A 265 -1.47 9.11 -2.32
N GLY A 266 -2.26 9.06 -3.39
CA GLY A 266 -2.14 8.00 -4.40
C GLY A 266 -2.41 6.64 -3.77
N ASN A 267 -1.42 5.75 -3.80
CA ASN A 267 -1.47 4.43 -3.15
C ASN A 267 -0.64 4.37 -1.86
N ASN A 268 -0.22 5.52 -1.32
CA ASN A 268 0.61 5.58 -0.12
C ASN A 268 -0.19 6.05 1.09
N LEU A 269 0.11 5.46 2.26
CA LEU A 269 -0.24 6.05 3.54
C LEU A 269 0.80 7.10 3.90
N VAL A 270 0.36 8.35 4.05
CA VAL A 270 1.20 9.48 4.45
C VAL A 270 0.76 10.01 5.80
N GLY A 271 1.69 10.67 6.49
CA GLY A 271 1.46 11.22 7.82
C GLY A 271 1.93 12.66 7.97
N GLU A 272 1.43 13.29 9.02
CA GLU A 272 1.88 14.59 9.52
C GLU A 272 1.82 14.55 11.04
N VAL A 273 2.77 15.20 11.71
CA VAL A 273 2.74 15.42 13.15
C VAL A 273 2.69 16.90 13.52
N GLU A 274 2.04 17.17 14.64
CA GLU A 274 2.01 18.46 15.30
C GLU A 274 2.58 18.35 16.72
N LEU A 275 3.35 19.35 17.14
CA LEU A 275 3.90 19.41 18.49
C LEU A 275 2.80 19.74 19.51
N ASN A 276 2.53 18.83 20.44
CA ASN A 276 1.62 19.08 21.56
C ASN A 276 2.35 19.74 22.73
N TYR A 277 3.24 18.98 23.36
CA TYR A 277 3.94 19.35 24.58
C TYR A 277 5.32 18.71 24.60
N PHE A 278 6.24 19.28 25.37
CA PHE A 278 7.51 18.64 25.67
C PHE A 278 7.92 18.94 27.11
N SER A 279 8.57 17.98 27.74
CA SER A 279 9.34 18.16 28.98
C SER A 279 10.84 18.09 28.66
N PHE A 280 11.66 18.60 29.57
CA PHE A 280 13.11 18.56 29.41
C PHE A 280 13.81 18.48 30.75
N ASP A 281 14.97 17.82 30.74
CA ASP A 281 15.89 17.73 31.85
C ASP A 281 17.32 18.00 31.39
N LEU A 282 18.09 18.73 32.20
CA LEU A 282 19.50 18.97 31.91
C LEU A 282 20.33 17.79 32.43
N LYS A 283 20.83 16.93 31.54
CA LYS A 283 21.68 15.78 31.91
C LYS A 283 23.02 16.24 32.47
N TRP A 284 23.67 17.16 31.77
CA TRP A 284 24.94 17.76 32.22
C TRP A 284 25.22 19.08 31.48
N SER A 285 26.10 19.91 32.03
CA SER A 285 26.53 21.18 31.43
C SER A 285 27.89 21.65 31.95
N ASP A 286 28.83 21.85 31.03
CA ASP A 286 30.17 22.39 31.29
C ASP A 286 30.22 23.93 31.21
N ILE A 287 29.08 24.54 30.87
CA ILE A 287 28.88 26.00 30.80
C ILE A 287 28.10 26.53 32.01
N GLY A 288 27.91 25.68 33.03
CA GLY A 288 27.22 26.00 34.27
C GLY A 288 25.71 25.76 34.20
N LYS A 289 24.99 26.25 35.21
CA LYS A 289 23.54 26.08 35.28
C LYS A 289 22.87 26.85 34.14
N LEU A 290 21.99 26.17 33.40
CA LEU A 290 21.14 26.77 32.39
C LEU A 290 19.80 27.16 33.01
N HIS A 291 19.35 28.39 32.77
CA HIS A 291 18.04 28.81 33.26
C HIS A 291 16.94 28.07 32.50
N THR A 292 16.01 27.44 33.22
CA THR A 292 14.94 26.62 32.65
C THR A 292 14.11 27.38 31.62
N GLY A 293 13.72 28.62 31.92
CA GLY A 293 12.98 29.46 30.97
C GLY A 293 13.71 29.71 29.64
N ILE A 294 15.04 29.85 29.65
CA ILE A 294 15.83 30.02 28.42
C ILE A 294 15.83 28.72 27.62
N VAL A 295 16.10 27.59 28.28
CA VAL A 295 16.11 26.27 27.64
C VAL A 295 14.73 25.96 27.04
N GLN A 296 13.66 26.22 27.78
CA GLN A 296 12.29 26.00 27.33
C GLN A 296 11.95 26.81 26.07
N SER A 297 12.26 28.11 26.05
CA SER A 297 12.00 28.95 24.87
C SER A 297 12.78 28.47 23.65
N VAL A 298 14.04 28.09 23.84
CA VAL A 298 14.94 27.68 22.76
C VAL A 298 14.56 26.30 22.22
N MET A 299 14.31 25.32 23.10
CA MET A 299 13.88 23.99 22.68
C MET A 299 12.52 24.04 21.98
N ARG A 300 11.61 24.93 22.39
CA ARG A 300 10.36 25.15 21.66
C ARG A 300 10.60 25.63 20.22
N ILE A 301 11.55 26.55 20.01
CA ILE A 301 11.93 27.04 18.68
C ILE A 301 12.56 25.92 17.85
N VAL A 302 13.52 25.17 18.42
CA VAL A 302 14.16 24.03 17.75
C VAL A 302 13.12 22.98 17.36
N LEU A 303 12.23 22.60 18.26
CA LEU A 303 11.21 21.59 18.00
C LEU A 303 10.24 22.04 16.90
N LYS A 304 9.78 23.30 16.93
CA LYS A 304 8.81 23.82 15.94
C LYS A 304 9.41 24.09 14.58
N ASN A 305 10.63 24.62 14.51
CA ASN A 305 11.21 25.12 13.26
C ASN A 305 12.16 24.12 12.59
N LEU A 306 12.61 23.10 13.31
CA LEU A 306 13.51 22.07 12.78
C LEU A 306 12.91 20.67 12.91
N PHE A 307 12.61 20.23 14.13
CA PHE A 307 12.21 18.84 14.37
C PHE A 307 10.90 18.48 13.66
N VAL A 308 9.82 19.24 13.88
CA VAL A 308 8.51 18.96 13.26
C VAL A 308 8.58 19.01 11.72
N PRO A 309 9.13 20.06 11.08
CA PRO A 309 9.27 20.08 9.63
C PRO A 309 10.14 18.95 9.09
N TYR A 310 11.23 18.60 9.78
CA TYR A 310 12.09 17.49 9.39
C TYR A 310 11.30 16.18 9.39
N VAL A 311 10.61 15.85 10.48
CA VAL A 311 9.79 14.63 10.58
C VAL A 311 8.67 14.63 9.53
N ASN A 312 7.96 15.74 9.34
CA ASN A 312 6.88 15.85 8.35
C ASN A 312 7.37 15.68 6.90
N SER A 313 8.63 16.02 6.61
CA SER A 313 9.21 15.78 5.28
C SER A 313 9.37 14.29 4.95
N TYR A 314 9.58 13.43 5.96
CA TYR A 314 9.61 11.98 5.79
C TYR A 314 8.21 11.37 5.84
N LEU A 315 7.38 11.78 6.81
CA LEU A 315 6.01 11.26 6.92
C LEU A 315 5.15 11.63 5.70
N GLY A 316 5.41 12.79 5.07
CA GLY A 316 4.74 13.20 3.84
C GLY A 316 5.10 12.36 2.61
N GLN A 317 6.23 11.65 2.62
CA GLN A 317 6.56 10.64 1.60
C GLN A 317 5.75 9.35 1.82
N GLY A 318 5.59 8.98 3.10
CA GLY A 318 4.79 7.84 3.52
C GLY A 318 5.35 6.50 3.06
N PHE A 319 4.50 5.49 3.05
CA PHE A 319 4.82 4.17 2.49
C PHE A 319 3.67 3.62 1.65
N PRO A 320 3.97 2.78 0.63
CA PRO A 320 2.95 2.17 -0.21
C PRO A 320 2.07 1.20 0.59
N LEU A 321 0.76 1.31 0.43
CA LEU A 321 -0.21 0.34 0.95
C LEU A 321 -0.14 -0.99 0.17
N PRO A 322 -0.47 -2.13 0.80
CA PRO A 322 -0.41 -3.46 0.19
C PRO A 322 -1.53 -3.68 -0.84
N ILE A 323 -1.39 -3.04 -2.01
CA ILE A 323 -2.37 -3.07 -3.10
C ILE A 323 -1.81 -3.86 -4.27
N ILE A 324 -2.67 -4.67 -4.87
CA ILE A 324 -2.35 -5.46 -6.07
C ILE A 324 -1.99 -4.52 -7.23
N LYS A 325 -0.90 -4.85 -7.94
CA LYS A 325 -0.46 -4.06 -9.11
C LYS A 325 -1.57 -3.97 -10.15
N GLY A 326 -1.76 -2.77 -10.69
CA GLY A 326 -2.84 -2.45 -11.63
C GLY A 326 -4.07 -1.82 -10.98
N PHE A 327 -4.15 -1.78 -9.65
CA PHE A 327 -5.21 -1.04 -8.94
C PHE A 327 -4.69 0.27 -8.35
N VAL A 328 -5.58 1.26 -8.32
CA VAL A 328 -5.37 2.52 -7.59
C VAL A 328 -6.52 2.80 -6.66
N ILE A 329 -6.17 3.36 -5.51
CA ILE A 329 -7.11 3.83 -4.51
C ILE A 329 -7.85 5.08 -5.03
N ARG A 330 -9.16 5.13 -4.74
CA ARG A 330 -10.08 6.25 -4.99
C ARG A 330 -10.85 6.59 -3.73
N ASP A 331 -11.15 7.87 -3.57
CA ASP A 331 -12.06 8.41 -2.55
C ASP A 331 -11.77 7.86 -1.13
N ALA A 332 -10.48 7.75 -0.81
CA ALA A 332 -10.04 7.17 0.45
C ALA A 332 -10.21 8.14 1.62
N TYR A 333 -10.62 7.58 2.74
CA TYR A 333 -10.62 8.25 4.04
C TYR A 333 -10.07 7.34 5.12
N ILE A 334 -9.63 7.96 6.21
CA ILE A 334 -9.02 7.26 7.33
C ILE A 334 -9.93 7.33 8.54
N LEU A 335 -10.09 6.18 9.18
CA LEU A 335 -10.67 6.03 10.49
C LEU A 335 -9.60 5.54 11.46
N THR A 336 -9.73 5.91 12.73
CA THR A 336 -8.89 5.37 13.80
C THR A 336 -9.75 4.65 14.82
N SER A 337 -9.29 3.47 15.22
CA SER A 337 -9.89 2.61 16.24
C SER A 337 -8.86 2.34 17.34
N TYR A 338 -9.23 1.58 18.36
CA TYR A 338 -8.27 1.11 19.36
C TYR A 338 -7.16 0.29 18.70
N SER A 339 -5.93 0.80 18.78
CA SER A 339 -4.71 0.20 18.23
C SER A 339 -4.66 0.05 16.71
N SER A 340 -5.54 0.69 15.93
CA SER A 340 -5.48 0.55 14.47
C SER A 340 -5.90 1.80 13.69
N ILE A 341 -5.21 2.02 12.56
CA ILE A 341 -5.63 2.92 11.47
C ILE A 341 -6.34 2.07 10.41
N ILE A 342 -7.53 2.49 10.01
CA ILE A 342 -8.32 1.85 8.96
C ILE A 342 -8.39 2.80 7.77
N VAL A 343 -7.87 2.34 6.63
CA VAL A 343 -8.04 2.99 5.33
C VAL A 343 -9.28 2.38 4.68
N SER A 344 -10.29 3.21 4.41
CA SER A 344 -11.47 2.82 3.64
C SER A 344 -11.45 3.53 2.30
N SER A 345 -11.65 2.80 1.21
CA SER A 345 -11.51 3.33 -0.14
C SER A 345 -12.27 2.53 -1.19
N ASP A 346 -12.49 3.15 -2.33
CA ASP A 346 -12.81 2.43 -3.56
C ASP A 346 -11.54 2.16 -4.36
N VAL A 347 -11.62 1.21 -5.29
CA VAL A 347 -10.50 0.87 -6.17
C VAL A 347 -10.91 1.00 -7.63
N SER A 348 -9.99 1.49 -8.46
CA SER A 348 -10.15 1.46 -9.91
C SER A 348 -9.00 0.69 -10.54
N PHE A 349 -9.31 -0.13 -11.53
CA PHE A 349 -8.32 -0.81 -12.34
C PHE A 349 -7.72 0.17 -13.36
N ILE A 350 -6.39 0.25 -13.40
CA ILE A 350 -5.68 0.93 -14.48
C ILE A 350 -5.62 -0.05 -15.64
N GLU A 351 -6.42 0.19 -16.68
CA GLU A 351 -6.18 -0.48 -17.95
C GLU A 351 -4.76 -0.12 -18.43
N PRO A 352 -3.89 -1.09 -18.73
CA PRO A 352 -2.61 -0.78 -19.34
C PRO A 352 -2.92 0.00 -20.63
N MET A 353 -2.41 1.23 -20.74
CA MET A 353 -2.57 2.04 -21.94
C MET A 353 -2.23 1.18 -23.15
N ASN A 354 -3.25 0.80 -23.90
CA ASN A 354 -3.09 0.14 -25.16
C ASN A 354 -2.34 1.14 -26.04
N ARG A 355 -1.06 0.89 -26.34
CA ARG A 355 -0.35 1.60 -27.41
C ARG A 355 -1.01 1.21 -28.74
N SER A 356 -2.20 1.75 -29.00
CA SER A 356 -2.91 1.62 -30.28
C SER A 356 -3.26 3.01 -30.81
N GLY A 357 -2.21 3.81 -31.00
CA GLY A 357 -2.24 4.87 -32.00
C GLY A 357 -2.14 4.30 -33.41
N ILE A 358 -3.07 3.43 -33.82
CA ILE A 358 -3.34 3.15 -35.23
C ILE A 358 -4.85 3.12 -35.39
N LYS A 359 -5.38 4.22 -35.94
CA LYS A 359 -6.75 4.34 -36.40
C LYS A 359 -7.02 3.24 -37.43
N HIS A 360 -7.85 2.25 -37.10
CA HIS A 360 -8.58 1.54 -38.14
C HIS A 360 -9.69 2.45 -38.65
N VAL A 361 -9.45 3.06 -39.80
CA VAL A 361 -10.48 3.67 -40.63
C VAL A 361 -11.34 2.53 -41.17
N LEU A 362 -12.59 2.48 -40.76
CA LEU A 362 -13.62 1.74 -41.49
C LEU A 362 -13.82 2.42 -42.85
N GLY A 363 -13.36 1.75 -43.90
CA GLY A 363 -13.70 2.02 -45.30
C GLY A 363 -14.29 0.76 -45.90
N SER A 364 -15.53 0.85 -46.37
CA SER A 364 -16.33 -0.19 -47.00
C SER A 364 -15.81 -0.62 -48.39
N VAL A 365 -15.84 -1.93 -48.62
CA VAL A 365 -16.14 -2.67 -49.88
C VAL A 365 -15.25 -2.42 -51.13
N SER A 366 -14.57 -3.49 -51.61
CA SER A 366 -14.79 -4.10 -52.95
C SER A 366 -13.66 -5.08 -53.35
N GLU A 367 -14.08 -6.30 -53.69
CA GLU A 367 -13.56 -7.32 -54.65
C GLU A 367 -12.07 -7.36 -55.07
N ASP A 368 -11.39 -8.42 -54.58
CA ASP A 368 -10.64 -9.46 -55.32
C ASP A 368 -9.34 -9.11 -56.12
N PRO A 369 -8.51 -10.09 -56.54
CA PRO A 369 -7.26 -10.43 -55.85
C PRO A 369 -6.01 -10.38 -56.74
N ALA A 370 -4.81 -10.11 -56.18
CA ALA A 370 -3.53 -10.63 -56.69
C ALA A 370 -2.28 -10.20 -55.86
N VAL A 371 -1.57 -11.21 -55.36
CA VAL A 371 -0.14 -11.48 -55.62
C VAL A 371 0.96 -10.67 -54.86
N THR A 372 1.78 -11.47 -54.17
CA THR A 372 3.24 -11.37 -53.88
C THR A 372 3.71 -10.98 -52.47
N MET A 373 4.43 -11.93 -51.88
CA MET A 373 5.37 -11.80 -50.77
C MET A 373 6.48 -10.80 -51.07
N LEU A 374 7.05 -10.19 -50.03
CA LEU A 374 8.50 -10.02 -49.90
C LEU A 374 8.85 -9.79 -48.42
N PHE A 375 9.75 -10.64 -47.93
CA PHE A 375 10.44 -10.50 -46.66
C PHE A 375 11.51 -9.42 -46.74
N HIS A 376 11.64 -8.62 -45.69
CA HIS A 376 12.92 -8.18 -45.14
C HIS A 376 12.83 -8.16 -43.62
#